data_AF-A0A966WF53-F1
#
_entry.id   AF-A0A966WF53-F1
#
_cell.length_a   1.000
_cell.length_b   1.000
_cell.length_c   1.000
_cell.angle_alpha   90.00
_cell.angle_beta   90.00
_cell.angle_gamma   90.00
#
_symmetry.space_group_name_H-M   'P 1'
#
loop_
_entity.id
_entity.type
_entity.pdbx_description
1 polymer ?
#
loop_
_entity_poly.entity_id
_entity_poly.type
_entity_poly.pdbx_seq_one_letter_code
_entity_poly.pdbx_strand_id
1 'polypeptide(L)'
;MKIGILIVAYNAENTLAKVLDRIPVDFLKQIDAILVCDDASTDDTHNVGLSYQSKSQLPLTIVRHEINLGYGGNQKTGYQWALEKNLDLVVLLHGDGQYAPEYLPQMVAPIVSGSADVVFGSRMITHGGARQGGMPLYKFVGNKILTTLQNRLAKVSLTEWHSDH
;
A
#
# COMPACT_ATOMS: atom_id res chain seq x y z
N MET A 1 0.29 17.81 -0.82
CA MET A 1 0.44 16.47 -0.27
C MET A 1 0.17 15.49 -1.40
N LYS A 2 1.16 14.72 -1.81
CA LYS A 2 1.04 13.68 -2.83
C LYS A 2 0.78 12.34 -2.18
N ILE A 3 -0.34 11.70 -2.51
CA ILE A 3 -0.76 10.43 -1.93
C ILE A 3 -0.56 9.33 -2.97
N GLY A 4 0.13 8.26 -2.59
CA GLY A 4 0.14 7.05 -3.40
C GLY A 4 -0.34 5.82 -2.66
N ILE A 5 -0.71 4.83 -3.45
CA ILE A 5 -1.11 3.50 -2.97
C ILE A 5 -0.08 2.49 -3.46
N LEU A 6 0.46 1.71 -2.52
CA LEU A 6 1.29 0.55 -2.80
C LEU A 6 0.44 -0.71 -2.59
N ILE A 7 0.22 -1.47 -3.64
CA ILE A 7 -0.46 -2.76 -3.60
C ILE A 7 0.58 -3.85 -3.78
N VAL A 8 0.87 -4.59 -2.72
CA VAL A 8 1.69 -5.80 -2.82
C VAL A 8 0.83 -6.97 -3.26
N ALA A 9 1.29 -7.71 -4.27
CA ALA A 9 0.56 -8.83 -4.84
C ALA A 9 1.46 -10.06 -4.94
N TYR A 10 0.88 -11.22 -4.61
CA TYR A 10 1.46 -12.53 -4.86
C TYR A 10 0.31 -13.53 -4.97
N ASN A 11 0.17 -14.19 -6.12
CA ASN A 11 -0.91 -15.12 -6.44
C ASN A 11 -2.31 -14.54 -6.19
N ALA A 12 -2.58 -13.38 -6.80
CA ALA A 12 -3.77 -12.56 -6.65
C ALA A 12 -4.59 -12.41 -7.96
N GLU A 13 -4.46 -13.32 -8.93
CA GLU A 13 -5.13 -13.21 -10.24
C GLU A 13 -6.66 -13.01 -10.12
N ASN A 14 -7.26 -13.64 -9.10
CA ASN A 14 -8.71 -13.67 -8.89
C ASN A 14 -9.25 -12.50 -8.05
N THR A 15 -8.35 -11.71 -7.45
CA THR A 15 -8.68 -10.68 -6.45
C THR A 15 -8.16 -9.31 -6.82
N LEU A 16 -7.04 -9.19 -7.53
CA LEU A 16 -6.38 -7.92 -7.80
C LEU A 16 -7.31 -6.90 -8.46
N ALA A 17 -8.01 -7.29 -9.53
CA ALA A 17 -8.97 -6.40 -10.21
C ALA A 17 -10.08 -5.95 -9.26
N LYS A 18 -10.62 -6.86 -8.44
CA LYS A 18 -11.68 -6.55 -7.46
C LYS A 18 -11.18 -5.58 -6.39
N VAL A 19 -9.92 -5.69 -5.96
CA VAL A 19 -9.31 -4.74 -5.01
C VAL A 19 -9.22 -3.34 -5.64
N LEU A 20 -8.78 -3.26 -6.89
CA LEU A 20 -8.69 -2.00 -7.62
C LEU A 20 -10.07 -1.35 -7.84
N ASP A 21 -11.09 -2.14 -8.17
CA ASP A 21 -12.47 -1.69 -8.34
C ASP A 21 -13.10 -1.14 -7.04
N ARG A 22 -12.60 -1.58 -5.89
CA ARG A 22 -13.09 -1.18 -4.56
C ARG A 22 -12.49 0.12 -4.06
N ILE A 23 -11.51 0.70 -4.75
CA ILE A 23 -10.95 2.00 -4.38
C ILE A 23 -12.06 3.06 -4.55
N PRO A 24 -12.45 3.80 -3.49
CA PRO A 24 -13.59 4.72 -3.56
C PRO A 24 -13.41 5.81 -4.61
N VAL A 25 -14.44 5.98 -5.46
CA VAL A 25 -14.43 6.93 -6.59
C VAL A 25 -14.21 8.37 -6.14
N ASP A 26 -14.78 8.73 -5.00
CA ASP A 26 -14.62 10.04 -4.36
C ASP A 26 -13.19 10.28 -3.84
N PHE A 27 -12.48 9.22 -3.49
CA PHE A 27 -11.08 9.28 -3.06
C PHE A 27 -10.08 9.31 -4.22
N LEU A 28 -10.46 8.83 -5.41
CA LEU A 28 -9.56 8.75 -6.58
C LEU A 28 -8.89 10.06 -6.94
N LYS A 29 -9.60 11.18 -6.79
CA LYS A 29 -9.06 12.52 -7.12
C LYS A 29 -7.93 12.97 -6.19
N GLN A 30 -7.77 12.32 -5.04
CA GLN A 30 -6.71 12.59 -4.08
C GLN A 30 -5.48 11.70 -4.29
N ILE A 31 -5.57 10.68 -5.16
CA ILE A 31 -4.49 9.72 -5.40
C ILE A 31 -3.66 10.20 -6.59
N ASP A 32 -2.37 10.43 -6.36
CA ASP A 32 -1.41 10.84 -7.39
C ASP A 32 -0.83 9.64 -8.16
N ALA A 33 -0.67 8.50 -7.48
CA ALA A 33 -0.06 7.31 -8.08
C ALA A 33 -0.47 6.01 -7.38
N ILE A 34 -0.62 4.93 -8.15
CA ILE A 34 -0.86 3.58 -7.62
C ILE A 34 0.22 2.66 -8.19
N LEU A 35 0.96 1.96 -7.33
CA LEU A 35 1.84 0.86 -7.72
C LEU A 35 1.18 -0.47 -7.37
N VAL A 36 1.06 -1.36 -8.36
CA VAL A 36 0.87 -2.78 -8.11
C VAL A 36 2.22 -3.45 -8.30
N CYS A 37 2.72 -4.10 -7.25
CA CYS A 37 4.01 -4.78 -7.25
C CYS A 37 3.80 -6.28 -7.06
N ASP A 38 3.85 -7.01 -8.16
CA ASP A 38 3.76 -8.48 -8.21
C ASP A 38 5.09 -9.13 -7.80
N ASP A 39 5.09 -9.90 -6.72
CA ASP A 39 6.27 -10.55 -6.16
C ASP A 39 6.60 -11.90 -6.82
N ALA A 40 6.75 -11.87 -8.14
CA ALA A 40 6.98 -13.06 -8.96
C ALA A 40 5.89 -14.13 -8.78
N SER A 41 4.61 -13.74 -8.89
CA SER A 41 3.49 -14.69 -8.85
C SER A 41 3.67 -15.82 -9.87
N THR A 42 3.16 -17.00 -9.51
CA THR A 42 3.12 -18.18 -10.37
C THR A 42 1.84 -18.26 -11.21
N ASP A 43 0.88 -17.38 -10.94
CA ASP A 43 -0.41 -17.27 -11.61
C ASP A 43 -0.47 -16.05 -12.55
N ASP A 44 -1.65 -15.69 -13.07
CA ASP A 44 -1.81 -14.59 -14.04
C ASP A 44 -1.86 -13.18 -13.41
N THR A 45 -1.49 -13.01 -12.12
CA THR A 45 -1.55 -11.72 -11.40
C THR A 45 -0.99 -10.53 -12.19
N HIS A 46 0.19 -10.68 -12.78
CA HIS A 46 0.82 -9.61 -13.56
C HIS A 46 -0.02 -9.20 -14.78
N ASN A 47 -0.50 -10.20 -15.53
CA ASN A 47 -1.29 -9.99 -16.74
C ASN A 47 -2.66 -9.36 -16.41
N VAL A 48 -3.27 -9.77 -15.29
CA VAL A 48 -4.49 -9.14 -14.76
C VAL A 48 -4.24 -7.66 -14.47
N GLY A 49 -3.12 -7.33 -13.83
CA GLY A 49 -2.72 -5.95 -13.57
C GLY A 49 -2.56 -5.12 -14.85
N LEU A 50 -1.82 -5.62 -15.84
CA LEU A 50 -1.62 -4.95 -17.13
C LEU A 50 -2.95 -4.76 -17.91
N SER A 51 -3.78 -5.79 -17.96
CA SER A 51 -5.11 -5.73 -18.57
C SER A 51 -5.99 -4.68 -17.90
N TYR A 52 -5.98 -4.62 -16.56
CA TYR A 52 -6.71 -3.62 -15.81
C TYR A 52 -6.19 -2.20 -16.10
N GLN A 53 -4.86 -2.00 -16.07
CA GLN A 53 -4.21 -0.73 -16.38
C GLN A 53 -4.64 -0.19 -17.75
N SER A 54 -4.72 -1.06 -18.77
CA SER A 54 -5.09 -0.66 -20.14
C SER A 54 -6.55 -0.16 -20.29
N LYS A 55 -7.43 -0.52 -19.35
CA LYS A 55 -8.87 -0.20 -19.38
C LYS A 55 -9.27 0.85 -18.35
N SER A 56 -8.40 1.13 -17.39
CA SER A 56 -8.67 2.00 -16.25
C SER A 56 -8.12 3.40 -16.47
N GLN A 57 -8.77 4.39 -15.87
CA GLN A 57 -8.28 5.78 -15.80
C GLN A 57 -7.47 6.06 -14.53
N LEU A 58 -7.28 5.04 -13.68
CA LEU A 58 -6.50 5.15 -12.48
C LEU A 58 -5.00 5.34 -12.81
N PRO A 59 -4.24 6.09 -12.01
CA PRO A 59 -2.81 6.35 -12.25
C PRO A 59 -1.93 5.15 -11.87
N LEU A 60 -2.15 3.99 -12.52
CA LEU A 60 -1.49 2.74 -12.20
C LEU A 60 -0.12 2.62 -12.86
N THR A 61 0.81 2.04 -12.12
CA THR A 61 2.04 1.42 -12.59
C THR A 61 2.01 -0.04 -12.14
N ILE A 62 2.26 -0.97 -13.06
CA ILE A 62 2.33 -2.41 -12.77
C ILE A 62 3.78 -2.83 -12.90
N VAL A 63 4.34 -3.42 -11.84
CA VAL A 63 5.69 -3.96 -11.81
C VAL A 63 5.63 -5.41 -11.38
N ARG A 64 6.56 -6.23 -11.86
CA ARG A 64 6.78 -7.60 -11.43
C ARG A 64 8.25 -7.79 -11.08
N HIS A 65 8.52 -8.42 -9.95
CA HIS A 65 9.86 -8.91 -9.63
C HIS A 65 10.19 -10.17 -10.43
N GLU A 66 11.46 -10.31 -10.81
CA GLU A 66 11.95 -11.52 -11.49
C GLU A 66 11.98 -12.74 -10.56
N ILE A 67 12.21 -12.51 -9.27
CA ILE A 67 12.21 -13.52 -8.21
C ILE A 67 11.32 -13.07 -7.05
N ASN A 68 10.80 -14.00 -6.27
CA ASN A 68 10.02 -13.68 -5.09
C ASN A 68 10.94 -13.11 -4.01
N LEU A 69 10.74 -11.84 -3.63
CA LEU A 69 11.54 -11.15 -2.60
C LEU A 69 10.94 -11.30 -1.19
N GLY A 70 9.77 -11.92 -1.10
CA GLY A 70 8.94 -11.97 0.10
C GLY A 70 8.30 -10.63 0.42
N TYR A 71 7.31 -10.65 1.31
CA TYR A 71 6.51 -9.48 1.68
C TYR A 71 7.34 -8.24 2.08
N GLY A 72 8.41 -8.43 2.84
CA GLY A 72 9.30 -7.33 3.26
C GLY A 72 10.14 -6.77 2.12
N GLY A 73 10.67 -7.63 1.24
CA GLY A 73 11.42 -7.21 0.06
C GLY A 73 10.52 -6.45 -0.92
N ASN A 74 9.32 -6.96 -1.17
CA ASN A 74 8.36 -6.30 -2.03
C ASN A 74 7.96 -4.90 -1.52
N GLN A 75 7.73 -4.76 -0.22
CA GLN A 75 7.49 -3.44 0.38
C GLN A 75 8.65 -2.47 0.21
N LYS A 76 9.90 -2.92 0.38
CA LYS A 76 11.08 -2.07 0.18
C LYS A 76 11.10 -1.48 -1.24
N THR A 77 10.89 -2.32 -2.26
CA THR A 77 10.79 -1.86 -3.65
C THR A 77 9.67 -0.83 -3.82
N GLY A 78 8.50 -1.10 -3.25
CA GLY A 78 7.37 -0.18 -3.31
C GLY A 78 7.62 1.17 -2.62
N TYR A 79 8.30 1.18 -1.47
CA TYR A 79 8.66 2.43 -0.80
C TYR A 79 9.76 3.20 -1.55
N GLN A 80 10.70 2.50 -2.19
CA GLN A 80 11.68 3.13 -3.06
C GLN A 80 11.02 3.85 -4.24
N TRP A 81 10.07 3.18 -4.90
CA TRP A 81 9.24 3.80 -5.94
C TRP A 81 8.49 5.04 -5.43
N ALA A 82 7.96 4.99 -4.21
CA ALA A 82 7.26 6.12 -3.62
C ALA A 82 8.17 7.33 -3.39
N LEU A 83 9.41 7.10 -2.97
CA LEU A 83 10.43 8.15 -2.83
C LEU A 83 10.77 8.77 -4.19
N GLU A 84 10.98 7.95 -5.22
CA GLU A 84 11.25 8.42 -6.58
C GLU A 84 10.11 9.25 -7.16
N LYS A 85 8.86 8.94 -6.80
CA LYS A 85 7.67 9.71 -7.16
C LYS A 85 7.44 10.94 -6.28
N ASN A 86 8.28 11.18 -5.28
CA ASN A 86 8.15 12.26 -4.29
C ASN A 86 6.77 12.24 -3.60
N LEU A 87 6.30 11.06 -3.21
CA LEU A 87 5.05 10.92 -2.47
C LEU A 87 5.24 11.37 -1.01
N ASP A 88 4.27 12.11 -0.50
CA ASP A 88 4.23 12.56 0.89
C ASP A 88 3.57 11.51 1.81
N LEU A 89 2.68 10.67 1.24
CA LEU A 89 1.94 9.63 1.95
C LEU A 89 1.84 8.38 1.08
N VAL A 90 2.09 7.21 1.67
CA VAL A 90 1.88 5.91 1.02
C VAL A 90 0.90 5.08 1.83
N VAL A 91 -0.15 4.57 1.18
CA VAL A 91 -1.04 3.57 1.78
C VAL A 91 -0.70 2.18 1.24
N LEU A 92 -0.38 1.25 2.12
CA LEU A 92 -0.11 -0.15 1.77
C LEU A 92 -1.43 -0.95 1.75
N LEU A 93 -1.74 -1.57 0.61
CA LEU A 93 -2.83 -2.52 0.42
C LEU A 93 -2.29 -3.87 -0.05
N HIS A 94 -3.12 -4.91 0.06
CA HIS A 94 -2.79 -6.26 -0.41
C HIS A 94 -3.68 -6.62 -1.60
N GLY A 95 -3.10 -7.23 -2.63
CA GLY A 95 -3.81 -7.66 -3.84
C GLY A 95 -4.84 -8.78 -3.59
N ASP A 96 -4.76 -9.46 -2.46
CA ASP A 96 -5.73 -10.48 -2.02
C ASP A 96 -7.02 -9.89 -1.38
N GLY A 97 -7.05 -8.58 -1.14
CA GLY A 97 -8.19 -7.88 -0.56
C GLY A 97 -8.32 -8.02 0.95
N GLN A 98 -7.26 -8.45 1.64
CA GLN A 98 -7.23 -8.63 3.08
C GLN A 98 -7.29 -7.29 3.87
N TYR A 99 -7.15 -6.14 3.19
CA TYR A 99 -7.55 -4.82 3.68
C TYR A 99 -8.56 -4.20 2.74
N ALA A 100 -9.62 -3.62 3.31
CA ALA A 100 -10.73 -3.02 2.57
C ALA A 100 -10.37 -1.60 2.07
N PRO A 101 -10.26 -1.38 0.74
CA PRO A 101 -9.92 -0.07 0.18
C PRO A 101 -10.95 1.02 0.51
N GLU A 102 -12.16 0.63 0.90
CA GLU A 102 -13.24 1.54 1.31
C GLU A 102 -12.87 2.41 2.52
N TYR A 103 -11.90 1.98 3.33
CA TYR A 103 -11.42 2.74 4.47
C TYR A 103 -10.32 3.76 4.13
N LEU A 104 -9.85 3.83 2.88
CA LEU A 104 -8.78 4.77 2.47
C LEU A 104 -9.04 6.22 2.92
N PRO A 105 -10.24 6.82 2.72
CA PRO A 105 -10.49 8.19 3.19
C PRO A 105 -10.34 8.35 4.71
N GLN A 106 -10.83 7.36 5.47
CA GLN A 106 -10.79 7.38 6.93
C GLN A 106 -9.38 7.14 7.47
N MET A 107 -8.56 6.36 6.76
CA MET A 107 -7.17 6.10 7.13
C MET A 107 -6.26 7.29 6.82
N VAL A 108 -6.53 8.00 5.73
CA VAL A 108 -5.71 9.12 5.27
C VAL A 108 -6.07 10.42 6.00
N ALA A 109 -7.34 10.65 6.34
CA ALA A 109 -7.78 11.89 6.98
C ALA A 109 -6.96 12.30 8.23
N PRO A 110 -6.60 11.39 9.16
CA PRO A 110 -5.81 11.74 10.35
C PRO A 110 -4.38 12.18 10.05
N ILE A 111 -3.79 11.66 8.95
CA ILE A 111 -2.47 12.09 8.47
C ILE A 111 -2.57 13.47 7.82
N VAL A 112 -3.57 13.66 6.95
CA VAL A 112 -3.81 14.93 6.26
C VAL A 112 -4.10 16.06 7.25
N SER A 113 -4.82 15.78 8.34
CA SER A 113 -5.11 16.76 9.39
C SER A 113 -3.96 16.99 10.37
N GLY A 114 -2.81 16.31 10.21
CA GLY A 114 -1.66 16.39 11.11
C GLY A 114 -1.91 15.82 12.50
N SER A 115 -2.96 15.01 12.67
CA SER A 115 -3.33 14.40 13.95
C SER A 115 -2.66 13.05 14.20
N ALA A 116 -2.00 12.47 13.20
CA ALA A 116 -1.22 11.25 13.30
C ALA A 116 -0.07 11.24 12.28
N ASP A 117 1.04 10.59 12.62
CA ASP A 117 2.16 10.32 11.69
C ASP A 117 1.97 8.97 10.96
N VAL A 118 1.27 8.02 11.57
CA VAL A 118 1.01 6.68 11.04
C VAL A 118 -0.39 6.21 11.44
N VAL A 119 -1.09 5.55 10.51
CA VAL A 119 -2.38 4.91 10.75
C VAL A 119 -2.32 3.45 10.30
N PHE A 120 -2.72 2.53 11.19
CA PHE A 120 -2.88 1.11 10.86
C PHE A 120 -4.37 0.75 10.84
N GLY A 121 -4.81 0.03 9.82
CA GLY A 121 -6.15 -0.55 9.77
C GLY A 121 -6.21 -1.81 10.63
N SER A 122 -7.13 -1.89 11.60
CA SER A 122 -7.27 -3.09 12.42
C SER A 122 -8.02 -4.17 11.65
N ARG A 123 -7.41 -5.35 11.51
CA ARG A 123 -8.08 -6.57 11.03
C ARG A 123 -8.86 -7.23 12.16
N MET A 124 -9.95 -6.61 12.62
CA MET A 124 -11.06 -7.23 13.37
C MET A 124 -12.25 -6.28 13.16
N ILE A 125 -13.31 -6.61 12.43
CA ILE A 125 -14.43 -7.44 12.88
C ILE A 125 -15.23 -7.86 11.64
N THR A 126 -15.11 -9.12 11.23
CA THR A 126 -16.29 -9.93 10.85
C THR A 126 -15.93 -11.40 10.99
N HIS A 127 -16.30 -11.97 12.13
CA HIS A 127 -17.04 -13.23 12.26
C HIS A 127 -17.65 -13.24 13.68
N GLY A 128 -18.87 -12.69 13.83
CA GLY A 128 -19.81 -13.08 14.89
C GLY A 128 -19.75 -12.43 16.29
N GLY A 129 -18.93 -11.40 16.58
CA GLY A 129 -18.79 -10.88 17.95
C GLY A 129 -18.79 -9.35 18.08
N ALA A 130 -19.42 -8.86 19.15
CA ALA A 130 -19.44 -7.46 19.62
C ALA A 130 -20.39 -6.48 18.91
N ARG A 131 -21.68 -6.84 18.89
CA ARG A 131 -22.73 -5.90 19.31
C ARG A 131 -22.34 -5.31 20.68
N GLN A 132 -21.82 -4.09 20.73
CA GLN A 132 -21.98 -3.10 21.81
C GLN A 132 -21.07 -1.91 21.51
N GLY A 133 -21.64 -0.70 21.54
CA GLY A 133 -20.93 0.54 21.29
C GLY A 133 -19.70 0.69 22.21
N GLY A 134 -18.57 1.05 21.62
CA GLY A 134 -17.32 1.23 22.36
C GLY A 134 -16.13 0.89 21.47
N MET A 135 -15.71 1.86 20.68
CA MET A 135 -14.54 1.85 19.80
C MET A 135 -13.28 1.25 20.47
N PRO A 136 -12.80 0.03 20.12
CA PRO A 136 -11.67 -0.58 20.83
C PRO A 136 -10.28 -0.25 20.26
N LEU A 137 -9.50 0.42 21.10
CA LEU A 137 -8.04 0.39 21.38
C LEU A 137 -7.04 -0.12 20.32
N TYR A 138 -6.62 0.78 19.41
CA TYR A 138 -5.21 1.22 19.28
C TYR A 138 -5.04 2.55 18.51
N LYS A 139 -6.08 3.38 18.47
CA LYS A 139 -6.15 4.66 17.74
C LYS A 139 -4.92 5.57 17.94
N PHE A 140 -4.35 6.01 16.82
CA PHE A 140 -3.51 7.21 16.62
C PHE A 140 -2.33 7.36 17.59
N VAL A 141 -1.24 6.66 17.33
CA VAL A 141 0.00 6.92 18.09
C VAL A 141 0.89 7.88 17.30
N GLY A 142 0.79 9.16 17.65
CA GLY A 142 1.75 10.19 17.29
C GLY A 142 2.87 10.30 18.33
N ASN A 143 4.12 10.24 17.84
CA ASN A 143 5.25 10.95 18.42
C ASN A 143 6.30 11.12 17.32
N LYS A 144 6.54 12.39 16.99
CA LYS A 144 7.44 12.97 15.97
C LYS A 144 8.43 12.00 15.33
N ILE A 145 8.03 11.32 14.26
CA ILE A 145 8.98 10.69 13.35
C ILE A 145 8.49 10.78 11.88
N LEU A 146 8.58 11.98 11.32
CA LEU A 146 8.65 12.20 9.87
C LEU A 146 10.12 12.45 9.49
N THR A 147 10.98 11.44 9.71
CA THR A 147 12.36 11.37 9.18
C THR A 147 12.93 9.94 9.23
N THR A 148 12.38 9.04 10.05
CA THR A 148 12.95 7.68 10.20
C THR A 148 12.57 6.72 9.09
N LEU A 149 11.50 6.93 8.30
CA LEU A 149 11.28 6.11 7.11
C LEU A 149 12.31 6.46 6.03
N GLN A 150 12.54 7.76 5.75
CA GLN A 150 13.65 8.22 4.92
C GLN A 150 15.00 7.74 5.48
N ASN A 151 15.29 7.90 6.77
CA ASN A 151 16.58 7.52 7.35
C ASN A 151 16.77 5.99 7.52
N ARG A 152 15.70 5.19 7.72
CA ARG A 152 15.80 3.72 7.78
C ARG A 152 15.85 3.12 6.39
N LEU A 153 15.08 3.61 5.43
CA LEU A 153 15.16 3.13 4.05
C LEU A 153 16.44 3.62 3.37
N ALA A 154 16.90 4.85 3.64
CA ALA A 154 18.24 5.28 3.24
C ALA A 154 19.33 4.43 3.91
N LYS A 155 19.16 3.97 5.15
CA LYS A 155 20.11 3.02 5.78
C LYS A 155 20.04 1.64 5.13
N VAL A 156 18.87 1.08 4.85
CA VAL A 156 18.73 -0.20 4.14
C VAL A 156 19.34 -0.09 2.74
N SER A 157 18.99 0.96 1.99
CA SER A 157 19.58 1.30 0.70
C SER A 157 21.08 1.52 0.79
N LEU A 158 21.63 2.25 1.77
CA LEU A 158 23.08 2.46 1.89
C LEU A 158 23.84 1.18 2.30
N THR A 159 23.21 0.29 3.08
CA THR A 159 23.86 -0.98 3.50
C THR A 159 23.80 -2.04 2.40
N GLU A 160 22.72 -2.07 1.61
CA GLU A 160 22.56 -3.00 0.48
C GLU A 160 23.36 -2.59 -0.79
N TRP A 161 24.03 -1.43 -0.79
CA TRP A 161 24.87 -0.98 -1.91
C TRP A 161 26.36 -1.34 -1.78
N HIS A 162 26.78 -2.04 -0.71
CA HIS A 162 28.18 -2.48 -0.54
C HIS A 162 28.27 -3.96 -0.20
N SER A 163 27.85 -4.81 -1.13
CA SER A 163 28.32 -6.20 -1.19
C SER A 163 28.30 -6.63 -2.63
N ASP A 164 29.39 -6.34 -3.34
CA ASP A 164 29.96 -7.17 -4.41
C ASP A 164 31.31 -6.59 -4.84
N HIS A 165 32.35 -6.95 -4.08
CA HIS A 165 33.61 -7.55 -4.57
C HIS A 165 34.50 -7.99 -3.40
#